data_AF-A0A4S5JTF0-F1
#
_entry.id   AF-A0A4S5JTF0-F1
#
_cell.length_a   1.000
_cell.length_b   1.000
_cell.length_c   1.000
_cell.angle_alpha   90.00
_cell.angle_beta   90.00
_cell.angle_gamma   90.00
#
_symmetry.space_group_name_H-M   'P 1'
#
loop_
_entity.id
_entity.type
_entity.pdbx_description
1 polymer ?
#
loop_
_entity_poly.entity_id
_entity_poly.type
_entity_poly.pdbx_seq_one_letter_code
_entity_poly.pdbx_strand_id
1 'polypeptide(L)'
;MDDFERTLNQIITFNHAWKQARENYSEKSSITNALRNRKSCLQASLLRNFPSRCYLKHDEDNLEGEMLYSIRLIEAVTLPTGLVRKDAEHFPVRLAEELFTAEELQKLIK
;
A
#
# COMPACT_ATOMS: atom_id res chain seq x y z
N MET A 1 10.25 14.92 9.67
CA MET A 1 9.45 13.95 8.92
C MET A 1 8.10 14.59 8.67
N ASP A 2 7.74 14.79 7.41
CA ASP A 2 6.41 15.31 7.06
C ASP A 2 5.32 14.23 7.23
N ASP A 3 4.06 14.60 7.08
CA ASP A 3 2.94 13.67 7.26
C ASP A 3 2.90 12.55 6.20
N PHE A 4 3.45 12.81 5.01
CA PHE A 4 3.54 11.83 3.92
C PHE A 4 4.55 10.74 4.24
N GLU A 5 5.77 11.13 4.59
CA GLU A 5 6.86 10.24 5.01
C GLU A 5 6.45 9.40 6.23
N ARG A 6 5.72 10.01 7.18
CA ARG A 6 5.18 9.29 8.34
C ARG A 6 4.19 8.21 7.93
N THR A 7 3.26 8.55 7.04
CA THR A 7 2.26 7.59 6.53
C THR A 7 2.93 6.48 5.73
N LEU A 8 3.89 6.81 4.85
CA LEU A 8 4.68 5.86 4.08
C LEU A 8 5.44 4.88 5.00
N ASN A 9 6.13 5.41 6.01
CA ASN A 9 6.84 4.57 6.98
C ASN A 9 5.91 3.63 7.74
N GLN A 10 4.70 4.09 8.10
CA GLN A 10 3.69 3.23 8.73
C GLN A 10 3.21 2.12 7.80
N ILE A 11 2.93 2.42 6.51
CA ILE A 11 2.54 1.42 5.51
C ILE A 11 3.57 0.30 5.45
N ILE A 12 4.84 0.65 5.36
CA ILE A 12 5.95 -0.30 5.25
C ILE A 12 6.06 -1.15 6.52
N THR A 13 5.95 -0.50 7.69
CA THR A 13 5.97 -1.18 8.99
C THR A 13 4.85 -2.21 9.10
N PHE A 14 3.61 -1.83 8.76
CA PHE A 14 2.47 -2.75 8.78
C PHE A 14 2.59 -3.86 7.73
N ASN A 15 3.18 -3.57 6.56
CA ASN A 15 3.45 -4.58 5.54
C ASN A 15 4.45 -5.64 6.04
N HIS A 16 5.53 -5.23 6.70
CA HIS A 16 6.48 -6.16 7.32
C HIS A 16 5.82 -7.01 8.41
N ALA A 17 5.06 -6.38 9.31
CA ALA A 17 4.32 -7.08 10.34
C ALA A 17 3.31 -8.08 9.76
N TRP A 18 2.61 -7.71 8.68
CA TRP A 18 1.68 -8.59 7.97
C TRP A 18 2.40 -9.81 7.36
N LYS A 19 3.54 -9.61 6.69
CA LYS A 19 4.34 -10.72 6.12
C LYS A 19 4.78 -11.69 7.22
N GLN A 20 5.32 -11.18 8.33
CA GLN A 20 5.70 -12.00 9.48
C GLN A 20 4.51 -12.72 10.12
N ALA A 21 3.36 -12.05 10.27
CA ALA A 21 2.17 -12.66 10.83
C ALA A 21 1.61 -13.78 9.93
N ARG A 22 1.65 -13.60 8.61
CA ARG A 22 1.25 -14.61 7.63
C ARG A 22 2.10 -15.87 7.72
N GLU A 23 3.40 -15.72 7.90
CA GLU A 23 4.35 -16.84 8.09
C GLU A 23 4.09 -17.59 9.40
N ASN A 24 3.83 -16.89 10.51
CA ASN A 24 3.71 -17.49 11.83
C ASN A 24 2.30 -18.02 12.16
N TYR A 25 1.25 -17.38 11.63
CA TYR A 25 -0.13 -17.63 12.05
C TYR A 25 -1.07 -17.99 10.88
N SER A 26 -0.54 -18.13 9.66
CA SER A 26 -1.29 -18.29 8.41
C SER A 26 -2.04 -17.03 7.94
N GLU A 27 -2.47 -17.08 6.68
CA GLU A 27 -3.24 -16.04 6.02
C GLU A 27 -4.67 -15.89 6.56
N LYS A 28 -5.23 -16.95 7.17
CA LYS A 28 -6.60 -16.94 7.70
C LYS A 28 -6.70 -16.37 9.11
N SER A 29 -5.58 -16.12 9.79
CA SER A 29 -5.60 -15.60 11.14
C SER A 29 -6.14 -14.16 11.22
N SER A 30 -6.88 -13.88 12.28
CA SER A 30 -7.46 -12.56 12.54
C SER A 30 -6.40 -11.47 12.61
N ILE A 31 -5.24 -11.73 13.20
CA ILE A 31 -4.14 -10.76 13.29
C ILE A 31 -3.53 -10.46 11.92
N THR A 32 -3.34 -11.49 11.09
CA THR A 32 -2.82 -11.34 9.72
C THR A 32 -3.76 -10.47 8.90
N ASN A 33 -5.07 -10.74 8.98
CA ASN A 33 -6.09 -9.95 8.30
C ASN A 33 -6.16 -8.51 8.82
N ALA A 34 -6.09 -8.30 10.15
CA ALA A 34 -6.12 -6.96 10.75
C ALA A 34 -4.92 -6.11 10.30
N LEU A 35 -3.72 -6.69 10.24
CA LEU A 35 -2.51 -5.99 9.77
C LEU A 35 -2.59 -5.63 8.28
N ARG A 36 -3.08 -6.54 7.43
CA ARG A 36 -3.33 -6.27 6.01
C ARG A 36 -4.32 -5.13 5.84
N ASN A 37 -5.43 -5.16 6.58
CA ASN A 37 -6.47 -4.14 6.50
C ASN A 37 -5.93 -2.79 6.99
N ARG A 38 -5.14 -2.75 8.07
CA ARG A 38 -4.53 -1.51 8.56
C ARG A 38 -3.57 -0.90 7.54
N LYS A 39 -2.70 -1.72 6.93
CA LYS A 39 -1.85 -1.31 5.80
C LYS A 39 -2.69 -0.71 4.68
N SER A 40 -3.76 -1.39 4.28
CA SER A 40 -4.65 -0.99 3.19
C SER A 40 -5.35 0.34 3.45
N CYS A 41 -5.85 0.56 4.68
CA CYS A 41 -6.43 1.85 5.06
C CYS A 41 -5.40 2.98 5.00
N LEU A 42 -4.15 2.74 5.44
CA LEU A 42 -3.08 3.75 5.36
C LEU A 42 -2.71 4.07 3.91
N GLN A 43 -2.65 3.04 3.05
CA GLN A 43 -2.46 3.20 1.61
C GLN A 43 -3.58 4.04 0.99
N ALA A 44 -4.83 3.80 1.37
CA ALA A 44 -5.95 4.60 0.91
C ALA A 44 -5.88 6.06 1.38
N SER A 45 -5.52 6.29 2.64
CA SER A 45 -5.29 7.64 3.18
C SER A 45 -4.15 8.37 2.46
N LEU A 46 -3.05 7.66 2.13
CA LEU A 46 -1.92 8.25 1.41
C LEU A 46 -2.37 8.78 0.03
N LEU A 47 -3.11 7.97 -0.73
CA LEU A 47 -3.62 8.32 -2.05
C LEU A 47 -4.61 9.50 -2.02
N ARG A 48 -5.51 9.55 -1.02
CA ARG A 48 -6.49 10.64 -0.89
C ARG A 48 -5.88 11.96 -0.42
N ASN A 49 -4.96 11.89 0.53
CA ASN A 49 -4.40 13.09 1.16
C ASN A 49 -3.24 13.68 0.34
N PHE A 50 -2.57 12.86 -0.47
CA PHE A 50 -1.40 13.27 -1.25
C PHE A 50 -1.48 12.80 -2.72
N PRO A 51 -2.56 13.12 -3.46
CA PRO A 51 -2.78 12.65 -4.83
C PRO A 51 -1.74 13.22 -5.82
N SER A 52 -1.05 14.30 -5.47
CA SER A 52 0.04 14.88 -6.25
C SER A 52 1.41 14.23 -5.98
N ARG A 53 1.51 13.25 -5.08
CA ARG A 53 2.78 12.60 -4.70
C ARG A 53 2.80 11.10 -4.99
N CYS A 54 1.65 10.48 -5.22
CA CYS A 54 1.55 9.04 -5.49
C CYS A 54 0.36 8.70 -6.39
N TYR A 55 0.41 7.51 -6.98
CA TYR A 55 -0.63 6.99 -7.86
C TYR A 55 -0.63 5.45 -7.87
N LEU A 56 -1.71 4.85 -8.37
CA LEU A 56 -1.83 3.41 -8.57
C LEU A 56 -1.33 3.04 -9.96
N LYS A 57 -0.49 2.01 -10.05
CA LYS A 57 -0.11 1.37 -11.32
C LYS A 57 -0.36 -0.12 -11.20
N HIS A 58 -0.95 -0.75 -12.22
CA HIS A 58 -1.08 -2.21 -12.23
C HIS A 58 0.29 -2.89 -12.13
N ASP A 59 0.35 -3.95 -11.34
CA ASP A 59 1.51 -4.82 -11.25
C ASP A 59 1.41 -5.90 -12.34
N GLU A 60 1.97 -5.62 -13.51
CA GLU A 60 1.92 -6.51 -14.68
C GLU A 60 2.82 -7.74 -14.52
N ASP A 61 3.76 -7.72 -13.57
CA ASP A 61 4.67 -8.84 -13.31
C ASP A 61 4.02 -9.93 -12.44
N ASN A 62 2.93 -9.60 -11.73
CA ASN A 62 2.20 -10.56 -10.91
C ASN A 62 1.16 -11.33 -11.74
N LEU A 63 1.64 -12.33 -12.50
CA LEU A 63 0.82 -13.16 -13.38
C LEU A 63 0.07 -14.30 -12.67
N GLU A 64 0.44 -14.60 -11.42
CA GLU A 64 -0.17 -15.66 -10.61
C GLU A 64 -0.71 -15.09 -9.29
N GLY A 65 -1.97 -15.42 -8.94
CA GLY A 65 -2.60 -15.02 -7.68
C GLY A 65 -3.59 -13.85 -7.78
N GLU A 66 -3.70 -13.05 -6.72
CA GLU A 66 -4.59 -11.87 -6.67
C GLU A 66 -4.01 -10.72 -7.49
N MET A 67 -4.84 -9.99 -8.24
CA MET A 67 -4.39 -8.81 -8.97
C MET A 67 -3.95 -7.71 -7.99
N LEU A 68 -2.81 -7.07 -8.29
CA LEU A 68 -2.20 -6.05 -7.44
C LEU A 68 -2.01 -4.75 -8.19
N TYR A 69 -2.14 -3.65 -7.46
CA TYR A 69 -1.53 -2.37 -7.80
C TYR A 69 -0.21 -2.22 -7.05
N SER A 70 0.74 -1.51 -7.65
CA SER A 70 1.83 -0.85 -6.94
C SER A 70 1.47 0.62 -6.72
N ILE A 71 1.56 1.10 -5.48
CA ILE A 71 1.39 2.53 -5.18
C ILE A 71 2.71 3.22 -5.47
N ARG A 72 2.85 3.81 -6.65
CA ARG A 72 4.09 4.46 -7.09
C ARG A 72 4.19 5.85 -6.49
N LEU A 73 5.40 6.23 -6.09
CA LEU A 73 5.71 7.59 -5.67
C LEU A 73 6.19 8.38 -6.90
N ILE A 74 5.76 9.63 -7.03
CA ILE A 74 6.20 10.50 -8.13
C ILE A 74 7.69 10.82 -7.97
N GLU A 75 8.11 11.08 -6.73
CA GLU A 75 9.51 11.27 -6.36
C GLU A 75 9.92 10.20 -5.35
N ALA A 76 11.18 9.77 -5.42
CA ALA A 76 11.72 8.83 -4.45
C ALA A 76 11.82 9.49 -3.06
N VAL A 77 11.50 8.73 -2.01
CA VAL A 77 11.53 9.22 -0.63
C VAL A 77 12.54 8.44 0.19
N THR A 78 13.40 9.16 0.89
CA THR A 78 14.37 8.59 1.84
C THR A 78 13.77 8.58 3.23
N LEU A 79 13.55 7.40 3.80
CA LEU A 79 13.05 7.26 5.16
C LEU A 79 14.18 7.51 6.19
N PRO A 80 13.86 7.78 7.47
CA PRO A 80 14.88 7.99 8.51
C PRO A 80 15.84 6.80 8.71
N THR A 81 15.43 5.61 8.29
CA THR A 81 16.27 4.41 8.28
C THR A 81 17.37 4.46 7.22
N GLY A 82 17.40 5.48 6.35
CA GLY A 82 18.27 5.59 5.18
C GLY A 82 17.76 4.84 3.95
N LEU A 83 16.63 4.13 4.07
CA LEU A 83 16.05 3.37 2.97
C LEU A 83 15.36 4.31 1.96
N VAL A 84 15.77 4.21 0.69
CA VAL A 84 15.14 4.92 -0.42
C VAL A 84 13.97 4.11 -0.97
N ARG A 85 12.81 4.73 -1.09
CA ARG A 85 11.56 4.13 -1.57
C ARG A 85 11.10 4.80 -2.86
N LYS A 86 10.62 3.98 -3.80
CA LYS A 86 9.97 4.42 -5.05
C LYS A 86 8.48 4.05 -5.10
N ASP A 87 8.01 3.34 -4.09
CA ASP A 87 6.64 2.87 -3.95
C ASP A 87 6.22 2.76 -2.47
N ALA A 88 4.91 2.68 -2.24
CA ALA A 88 4.28 2.43 -0.94
C ALA A 88 3.70 1.01 -0.88
N GLU A 89 4.46 0.02 -1.36
CA GLU A 89 4.12 -1.40 -1.40
C GLU A 89 2.95 -1.75 -2.34
N HIS A 90 2.78 -3.05 -2.58
CA HIS A 90 1.64 -3.58 -3.33
C HIS A 90 0.33 -3.44 -2.56
N PHE A 91 -0.75 -3.24 -3.30
CA PHE A 91 -2.09 -3.00 -2.82
C PHE A 91 -3.08 -3.85 -3.64
N PRO A 92 -3.81 -4.80 -3.03
CA PRO A 92 -4.75 -5.65 -3.75
C PRO A 92 -5.84 -4.86 -4.47
N VAL A 93 -6.11 -5.21 -5.73
CA VAL A 93 -7.16 -4.56 -6.53
C VAL A 93 -8.52 -4.67 -5.85
N ARG A 94 -8.86 -5.85 -5.31
CA ARG A 94 -10.10 -6.06 -4.56
C ARG A 94 -10.24 -5.11 -3.36
N LEU A 95 -9.16 -4.87 -2.61
CA LEU A 95 -9.19 -3.93 -1.49
C LEU A 95 -9.26 -2.46 -1.96
N ALA A 96 -8.71 -2.16 -3.13
CA ALA A 96 -8.89 -0.85 -3.76
C ALA A 96 -10.36 -0.61 -4.10
N GLU A 97 -11.02 -1.60 -4.72
CA GLU A 97 -12.44 -1.56 -5.07
C GLU A 97 -13.37 -1.51 -3.83
N GLU A 98 -12.94 -2.09 -2.70
CA GLU A 98 -13.67 -1.99 -1.42
C GLU A 98 -13.50 -0.61 -0.75
N LEU A 99 -12.34 0.03 -0.92
CA LEU A 99 -11.98 1.26 -0.18
C LEU A 99 -12.26 2.55 -0.95
N PHE A 100 -12.41 2.49 -2.27
CA PHE A 100 -12.55 3.64 -3.15
C PHE A 100 -13.79 3.54 -4.02
N THR A 101 -14.37 4.68 -4.41
CA THR A 101 -15.36 4.66 -5.49
C THR A 101 -14.68 4.45 -6.86
N ALA A 102 -15.46 4.06 -7.86
CA ALA A 102 -14.97 3.91 -9.22
C ALA A 102 -14.38 5.22 -9.78
N GLU A 103 -14.98 6.37 -9.45
CA GLU A 103 -14.50 7.69 -9.87
C GLU A 103 -13.19 8.08 -9.18
N GLU A 104 -13.00 7.68 -7.92
CA GLU A 104 -11.72 7.85 -7.23
C GLU A 104 -10.63 7.01 -7.90
N LEU A 105 -10.90 5.73 -8.16
CA LEU A 105 -9.94 4.82 -8.79
C LEU A 105 -9.51 5.30 -10.17
N GLN A 106 -10.44 5.76 -11.01
CA GLN A 106 -10.12 6.33 -12.33
C GLN A 106 -9.14 7.50 -12.27
N LYS A 107 -9.17 8.30 -11.20
CA LYS A 107 -8.25 9.43 -11.01
C LYS A 107 -6.90 9.02 -10.44
N LEU A 108 -6.88 7.93 -9.67
CA LEU A 108 -5.70 7.44 -8.98
C LEU A 108 -4.85 6.51 -9.85
N ILE A 109 -5.45 5.80 -10.81
CA ILE A 109 -4.76 4.86 -11.70
C ILE A 109 -4.07 5.61 -12.85
N LYS A 110 -2.81 5.27 -13.14
CA LYS A 110 -2.02 5.78 -14.27
C LYS A 110 -1.26 4.69 -15.00
#